data_AF-A0A1J4ZIV1-F1
#
_entry.id   AF-A0A1J4ZIV1-F1
#
_cell.length_a   1.000
_cell.length_b   1.000
_cell.length_c   1.000
_cell.angle_alpha   90.00
_cell.angle_beta   90.00
_cell.angle_gamma   90.00
#
_symmetry.space_group_name_H-M   'P 1'
#
loop_
_entity.id
_entity.type
_entity.pdbx_description
1 polymer ?
#
loop_
_entity_poly.entity_id
_entity_poly.type
_entity_poly.pdbx_seq_one_letter_code
_entity_poly.pdbx_strand_id
1 'polypeptide(L)'
;MSELTQLIRSLVALSWRYSTFRGSWTEMPNSTGLYVFLGATLYIASTITAWIEYGEQAAALLPPIMIASIYFAASNGGTAPVNKRLIAAIFLLITPVMVALALVGRGHLFIEALAGLYIGATVITLMERK
;
A
#
# COMPACT_ATOMS: atom_id res chain seq x y z
N MET A 1 -13.49 4.37 -24.89
CA MET A 1 -12.56 4.71 -23.79
C MET A 1 -11.41 3.73 -23.87
N SER A 2 -10.16 4.17 -23.64
CA SER A 2 -9.02 3.24 -23.67
C SER A 2 -9.07 2.29 -22.47
N GLU A 3 -8.57 1.07 -22.64
CA GLU A 3 -8.49 0.04 -21.59
C GLU A 3 -7.74 0.56 -20.34
N LEU A 4 -6.72 1.40 -20.56
CA LEU A 4 -5.98 2.08 -19.49
C LEU A 4 -6.89 2.94 -18.61
N THR A 5 -7.78 3.74 -19.20
CA THR A 5 -8.68 4.61 -18.44
C THR A 5 -9.68 3.79 -17.61
N GLN A 6 -10.15 2.65 -18.14
CA GLN A 6 -11.02 1.75 -17.38
C GLN A 6 -10.27 1.10 -16.22
N LEU A 7 -9.04 0.65 -16.44
CA LEU A 7 -8.19 0.09 -15.38
C LEU A 7 -7.98 1.11 -14.25
N ILE A 8 -7.61 2.35 -14.59
CA ILE A 8 -7.39 3.41 -13.59
C ILE A 8 -8.67 3.66 -12.78
N ARG A 9 -9.83 3.77 -13.43
CA ARG A 9 -11.12 3.96 -12.74
C ARG A 9 -11.43 2.83 -11.77
N SER A 10 -11.19 1.58 -12.17
CA SER A 10 -11.39 0.42 -11.31
C SER A 10 -10.45 0.41 -10.12
N LEU A 11 -9.17 0.77 -10.31
CA LEU A 11 -8.20 0.90 -9.21
C LEU A 11 -8.60 2.00 -8.24
N VAL A 12 -9.07 3.16 -8.73
CA VAL A 12 -9.56 4.23 -7.85
C VAL A 12 -10.77 3.76 -7.03
N ALA A 13 -11.73 3.08 -7.66
CA ALA A 13 -12.89 2.54 -6.97
C ALA A 13 -12.50 1.52 -5.88
N LEU A 14 -11.56 0.61 -6.18
CA LEU A 14 -11.05 -0.36 -5.20
C LEU A 14 -10.30 0.34 -4.06
N SER A 15 -9.46 1.33 -4.36
CA SER A 15 -8.72 2.11 -3.35
C SER A 15 -9.66 2.81 -2.38
N TRP A 16 -10.77 3.38 -2.90
CA TRP A 16 -11.82 3.98 -2.07
C TRP A 16 -12.51 2.95 -1.16
N ARG A 17 -12.82 1.76 -1.70
CA ARG A 17 -13.45 0.69 -0.91
C ARG A 17 -12.53 0.18 0.20
N TYR A 18 -11.23 0.04 -0.06
CA TYR A 18 -10.27 -0.31 0.99
C TYR A 18 -10.18 0.77 2.05
N SER A 19 -10.13 2.03 1.63
CA SER A 19 -10.05 3.17 2.55
C SER A 19 -11.30 3.33 3.44
N THR A 20 -12.44 2.78 3.01
CA THR A 20 -13.69 2.83 3.77
C THR A 20 -14.02 1.51 4.47
N PHE A 21 -13.04 0.59 4.57
CA PHE A 21 -13.21 -0.75 5.17
C PHE A 21 -14.30 -1.60 4.48
N ARG A 22 -14.64 -1.33 3.22
CA ARG A 22 -15.69 -2.01 2.45
C ARG A 22 -15.18 -2.93 1.35
N GLY A 23 -13.87 -2.91 1.09
CA GLY A 23 -13.26 -3.77 0.07
C GLY A 23 -12.85 -5.13 0.64
N SER A 24 -12.80 -6.13 -0.23
CA SER A 24 -12.16 -7.41 0.04
C SER A 24 -10.97 -7.57 -0.90
N TRP A 25 -9.89 -8.19 -0.42
CA TRP A 25 -8.74 -8.48 -1.28
C TRP A 25 -9.07 -9.51 -2.37
N THR A 26 -10.14 -10.31 -2.26
CA THR A 26 -10.50 -11.25 -3.33
C THR A 26 -10.99 -10.55 -4.60
N GLU A 27 -11.39 -9.27 -4.50
CA GLU A 27 -11.80 -8.40 -5.60
C GLU A 27 -10.60 -7.94 -6.46
N MET A 28 -9.37 -8.07 -5.97
CA MET A 28 -8.17 -7.82 -6.77
C MET A 28 -7.97 -8.92 -7.83
N PRO A 29 -7.60 -8.57 -9.07
CA PRO A 29 -7.24 -9.56 -10.06
C PRO A 29 -5.95 -10.29 -9.65
N ASN A 30 -5.89 -11.60 -9.93
CA ASN A 30 -4.66 -12.38 -9.73
C ASN A 30 -3.66 -12.10 -10.86
N SER A 31 -3.01 -10.94 -10.82
CA SER A 31 -2.07 -10.50 -11.86
C SER A 31 -0.70 -10.19 -11.27
N THR A 32 0.34 -10.88 -11.76
CA THR A 32 1.73 -10.59 -11.38
C THR A 32 2.13 -9.18 -11.83
N GLY A 33 1.72 -8.76 -13.03
CA GLY A 33 2.06 -7.43 -13.54
C GLY A 33 1.47 -6.31 -12.68
N LEU A 34 0.19 -6.46 -12.26
CA LEU A 34 -0.46 -5.46 -11.42
C LEU A 34 0.21 -5.33 -10.05
N TYR A 35 0.50 -6.45 -9.39
CA TYR A 35 1.13 -6.42 -8.07
C TYR A 35 2.55 -5.82 -8.13
N VAL A 36 3.33 -6.10 -9.18
CA VAL A 36 4.66 -5.50 -9.38
C VAL A 36 4.55 -4.00 -9.64
N PHE A 37 3.61 -3.59 -10.50
CA PHE A 37 3.38 -2.17 -10.80
C PHE A 37 3.00 -1.37 -9.54
N LEU A 38 2.04 -1.89 -8.76
CA LEU A 38 1.64 -1.26 -7.49
C LEU A 38 2.78 -1.26 -6.47
N GLY A 39 3.60 -2.31 -6.42
CA GLY A 39 4.77 -2.38 -5.55
C GLY A 39 5.81 -1.32 -5.90
N ALA A 40 6.11 -1.15 -7.19
CA ALA A 40 7.03 -0.10 -7.65
C ALA A 40 6.51 1.31 -7.33
N THR A 41 5.20 1.53 -7.53
CA THR A 41 4.56 2.81 -7.22
C THR A 41 4.61 3.14 -5.73
N LEU A 42 4.28 2.15 -4.89
CA LEU A 42 4.39 2.28 -3.44
C LEU A 42 5.83 2.52 -2.99
N TYR A 43 6.79 1.80 -3.58
CA TYR A 43 8.20 1.98 -3.26
C TYR A 43 8.64 3.42 -3.52
N ILE A 44 8.36 3.97 -4.70
CA ILE A 44 8.68 5.36 -5.05
C ILE A 44 7.99 6.34 -4.08
N ALA A 45 6.69 6.17 -3.83
CA ALA A 45 5.94 7.06 -2.94
C ALA A 45 6.51 7.05 -1.51
N SER A 46 6.82 5.86 -0.98
CA SER A 46 7.39 5.71 0.36
C SER A 46 8.84 6.20 0.44
N THR A 47 9.66 6.04 -0.59
CA THR A 47 11.01 6.63 -0.65
C THR A 47 10.94 8.14 -0.61
N ILE A 48 10.07 8.76 -1.43
CA ILE A 48 9.88 10.21 -1.44
C ILE A 48 9.39 10.69 -0.06
N THR A 49 8.39 10.02 0.51
CA THR A 49 7.85 10.36 1.83
C THR A 49 8.91 10.25 2.91
N ALA A 50 9.67 9.15 2.96
CA ALA A 50 10.72 8.94 3.96
C ALA A 50 11.90 9.91 3.78
N TRP A 51 12.26 10.27 2.55
CA TRP A 51 13.28 11.28 2.28
C TRP A 51 12.81 12.65 2.74
N ILE A 52 11.55 13.00 2.44
CA ILE A 52 10.93 14.21 2.94
C ILE A 52 10.86 14.16 4.44
N GLU A 53 10.43 13.12 5.15
CA GLU A 53 10.28 13.19 6.61
C GLU A 53 11.59 13.05 7.39
N TYR A 54 12.38 12.03 7.05
CA TYR A 54 13.43 11.51 7.91
C TYR A 54 14.83 11.61 7.27
N GLY A 55 14.92 12.04 6.01
CA GLY A 55 16.17 12.22 5.29
C GLY A 55 16.68 10.96 4.57
N GLU A 56 17.90 11.05 4.04
CA GLU A 56 18.44 10.09 3.06
C GLU A 56 18.58 8.66 3.61
N GLN A 57 19.11 8.50 4.83
CA GLN A 57 19.32 7.18 5.44
C GLN A 57 18.00 6.43 5.63
N ALA A 58 16.96 7.12 6.09
CA ALA A 58 15.64 6.53 6.28
C ALA A 58 14.96 6.20 4.94
N ALA A 59 15.16 7.05 3.92
CA ALA A 59 14.65 6.79 2.56
C ALA A 59 15.25 5.52 1.92
N ALA A 60 16.48 5.15 2.30
CA ALA A 60 17.12 3.93 1.85
C ALA A 60 16.64 2.67 2.61
N LEU A 61 16.24 2.81 3.87
CA LEU A 61 15.92 1.67 4.75
C LEU A 61 14.42 1.38 4.88
N LEU A 62 13.60 2.41 5.06
CA LEU A 62 12.18 2.24 5.38
C LEU A 62 11.37 1.59 4.23
N PRO A 63 11.52 2.00 2.96
CA PRO A 63 10.75 1.40 1.86
C PRO A 63 11.01 -0.10 1.68
N PRO A 64 12.28 -0.59 1.64
CA PRO A 64 12.54 -2.03 1.58
C PRO A 64 11.97 -2.79 2.78
N ILE A 65 12.12 -2.26 4.00
CA ILE A 65 11.60 -2.90 5.22
C ILE A 65 10.08 -3.02 5.14
N MET A 66 9.38 -1.93 4.81
CA MET A 66 7.92 -1.92 4.69
C MET A 66 7.44 -2.93 3.65
N ILE A 67 8.05 -2.95 2.46
CA ILE A 67 7.72 -3.90 1.40
C ILE A 67 7.92 -5.33 1.93
N ALA A 68 9.08 -5.64 2.50
CA ALA A 68 9.37 -6.96 3.05
C ALA A 68 8.36 -7.39 4.14
N SER A 69 7.96 -6.48 5.03
CA SER A 69 6.93 -6.73 6.05
C SER A 69 5.57 -7.06 5.43
N ILE A 70 5.18 -6.39 4.35
CA ILE A 70 3.92 -6.68 3.63
C ILE A 70 3.97 -8.07 3.00
N TYR A 71 5.10 -8.44 2.37
CA TYR A 71 5.27 -9.79 1.84
C TYR A 71 5.19 -10.84 2.94
N PHE A 72 5.85 -10.60 4.08
CA PHE A 72 5.82 -11.52 5.20
C PHE A 72 4.39 -11.69 5.73
N ALA A 73 3.64 -10.61 5.92
CA ALA A 73 2.24 -10.65 6.37
C ALA A 73 1.30 -11.35 5.38
N ALA A 74 1.55 -11.23 4.07
CA ALA A 74 0.74 -11.86 3.03
C ALA A 74 1.19 -13.28 2.64
N SER A 75 2.25 -13.78 3.28
CA SER A 75 2.66 -15.18 3.27
C SER A 75 2.19 -15.82 4.57
N ASN A 76 1.73 -17.06 4.57
CA ASN A 76 1.31 -17.75 5.79
C ASN A 76 2.53 -18.00 6.70
N GLY A 77 2.98 -16.97 7.44
CA GLY A 77 4.17 -17.03 8.30
C GLY A 77 5.47 -17.29 7.54
N GLY A 78 5.63 -16.77 6.31
CA GLY A 78 6.85 -16.93 5.51
C GLY A 78 6.85 -18.13 4.56
N THR A 79 5.78 -18.94 4.54
CA THR A 79 5.65 -20.07 3.61
C THR A 79 4.87 -19.68 2.35
N ALA A 80 5.41 -20.04 1.19
CA ALA A 80 4.74 -19.89 -0.10
C ALA A 80 3.52 -20.84 -0.20
N PRO A 81 2.45 -20.47 -0.94
CA PRO A 81 2.37 -19.38 -1.89
C PRO A 81 1.92 -18.03 -1.29
N VAL A 82 2.59 -16.96 -1.71
CA VAL A 82 2.26 -15.58 -1.33
C VAL A 82 0.94 -15.15 -1.96
N ASN A 83 0.04 -14.54 -1.18
CA ASN A 83 -1.24 -14.05 -1.68
C ASN A 83 -1.07 -12.73 -2.46
N LYS A 84 -0.87 -12.85 -3.79
CA LYS A 84 -0.67 -11.70 -4.70
C LYS A 84 -1.82 -10.70 -4.67
N ARG A 85 -3.06 -11.17 -4.49
CA ARG A 85 -4.25 -10.31 -4.44
C ARG A 85 -4.26 -9.45 -3.18
N LEU A 86 -3.93 -10.06 -2.03
CA LEU A 86 -3.78 -9.36 -0.76
C LEU A 86 -2.64 -8.34 -0.83
N ILE A 87 -1.48 -8.71 -1.37
CA ILE A 87 -0.38 -7.75 -1.55
C ILE A 87 -0.81 -6.58 -2.43
N ALA A 88 -1.43 -6.84 -3.59
CA ALA A 88 -1.93 -5.78 -4.47
C ALA A 88 -2.94 -4.86 -3.78
N ALA A 89 -3.84 -5.42 -2.96
CA ALA A 89 -4.81 -4.65 -2.18
C ALA A 89 -4.11 -3.76 -1.14
N ILE A 90 -3.14 -4.29 -0.39
CA ILE A 90 -2.35 -3.54 0.58
C ILE A 90 -1.56 -2.41 -0.12
N PHE A 91 -0.91 -2.70 -1.25
CA PHE A 91 -0.18 -1.67 -2.00
C PHE A 91 -1.09 -0.55 -2.51
N LEU A 92 -2.26 -0.90 -3.04
CA LEU A 92 -3.24 0.08 -3.51
C LEU A 92 -3.82 0.94 -2.37
N LEU A 93 -3.93 0.38 -1.15
CA LEU A 93 -4.37 1.10 0.04
C LEU A 93 -3.30 2.09 0.55
N ILE A 94 -2.04 1.65 0.66
CA ILE A 94 -0.99 2.45 1.29
C ILE A 94 -0.50 3.58 0.37
N THR A 95 -0.46 3.34 -0.95
CA THR A 95 0.13 4.30 -1.90
C THR A 95 -0.48 5.71 -1.80
N PRO A 96 -1.81 5.91 -1.81
CA PRO A 96 -2.39 7.24 -1.68
C PRO A 96 -2.07 7.92 -0.35
N VAL A 97 -1.99 7.15 0.75
CA VAL A 97 -1.65 7.68 2.07
C VAL A 97 -0.22 8.21 2.09
N MET A 98 0.73 7.46 1.51
CA MET A 98 2.12 7.92 1.38
C MET A 98 2.23 9.18 0.52
N VAL A 99 1.54 9.21 -0.63
CA VAL A 99 1.51 10.41 -1.47
C VAL A 99 0.94 11.62 -0.71
N ALA A 100 -0.12 11.43 0.08
CA ALA A 100 -0.69 12.49 0.90
C ALA A 100 0.29 12.98 1.98
N LEU A 101 0.98 12.06 2.67
CA LEU A 101 2.00 12.42 3.67
C LEU A 101 3.16 13.21 3.03
N ALA A 102 3.64 12.79 1.86
CA ALA A 102 4.67 13.52 1.12
C ALA A 102 4.26 14.96 0.78
N LEU A 103 2.96 15.21 0.54
CA LEU A 103 2.42 16.54 0.26
C LEU A 103 2.25 17.39 1.53
N VAL A 104 1.97 16.76 2.68
CA VAL A 104 1.88 17.45 3.97
C VAL A 104 3.26 17.96 4.41
N GLY A 105 4.31 17.16 4.17
CA GLY A 105 5.68 17.51 4.51
C GLY A 105 6.00 17.40 5.99
N ARG A 106 7.20 17.90 6.35
CA ARG A 106 7.88 17.54 7.61
C ARG A 106 7.20 18.02 8.89
N GLY A 107 7.31 17.21 9.94
CA GLY A 107 7.15 17.65 11.33
C GLY A 107 5.74 17.48 11.90
N HIS A 108 4.91 16.67 11.24
CA HIS A 108 3.53 16.42 11.63
C HIS A 108 3.36 15.04 12.28
N LEU A 109 4.09 14.80 13.38
CA LEU A 109 4.11 13.51 14.11
C LEU A 109 2.71 12.94 14.41
N PHE A 110 1.75 13.80 14.75
CA PHE A 110 0.37 13.36 15.01
C PHE A 110 -0.32 12.83 13.75
N ILE A 111 -0.13 13.49 12.60
CA ILE A 111 -0.70 13.06 11.31
C ILE A 111 -0.05 11.75 10.87
N GLU A 112 1.26 11.62 11.02
CA GLU A 112 2.01 10.39 10.73
C GLU A 112 1.53 9.23 11.60
N ALA A 113 1.36 9.44 12.91
CA ALA A 113 0.86 8.42 13.82
C ALA A 113 -0.56 7.98 13.47
N LEU A 114 -1.45 8.93 13.15
CA LEU A 114 -2.81 8.62 12.70
C LEU A 114 -2.82 7.84 11.38
N ALA A 115 -1.98 8.23 10.42
CA ALA A 115 -1.85 7.52 9.16
C ALA A 115 -1.34 6.09 9.37
N GLY A 116 -0.35 5.89 10.24
CA GLY A 116 0.16 4.58 10.62
C GLY A 116 -0.89 3.69 11.29
N LEU A 117 -1.64 4.23 12.26
CA LEU A 117 -2.73 3.53 12.93
C LEU A 117 -3.85 3.14 11.94
N TYR A 118 -4.22 4.06 11.06
CA TYR A 118 -5.23 3.83 10.04
C TYR A 118 -4.79 2.73 9.05
N ILE A 119 -3.57 2.81 8.54
CA ILE A 119 -3.00 1.76 7.66
C ILE A 119 -3.01 0.41 8.38
N GLY A 120 -2.49 0.36 9.62
CA GLY A 120 -2.43 -0.86 10.40
C GLY A 120 -3.79 -1.52 10.61
N ALA A 121 -4.77 -0.76 11.08
CA ALA A 121 -6.14 -1.25 11.28
C ALA A 121 -6.79 -1.75 9.98
N THR A 122 -6.57 -1.02 8.88
CA THR A 122 -7.16 -1.37 7.58
C THR A 122 -6.50 -2.61 6.99
N VAL A 123 -5.18 -2.78 7.12
CA VAL A 123 -4.46 -3.98 6.69
C VAL A 123 -4.92 -5.20 7.47
N ILE A 124 -5.05 -5.13 8.81
CA ILE A 124 -5.56 -6.22 9.63
C ILE A 124 -6.99 -6.60 9.18
N THR A 125 -7.85 -5.60 9.01
CA THR A 125 -9.23 -5.81 8.54
C THR A 125 -9.26 -6.46 7.16
N LEU A 126 -8.38 -6.05 6.25
CA LEU A 126 -8.24 -6.66 4.92
C LEU A 126 -7.80 -8.13 5.04
N MET A 127 -6.81 -8.44 5.87
CA MET A 127 -6.34 -9.82 6.04
C MET A 127 -7.45 -10.78 6.50
N GLU A 128 -8.37 -10.28 7.33
CA GLU A 128 -9.51 -11.06 7.84
C GLU A 128 -10.67 -11.18 6.83
N ARG A 129 -10.90 -10.15 6.00
CA ARG A 129 -12.03 -10.09 5.06
C ARG A 129 -11.64 -10.65 3.69
N LYS A 130 -11.97 -11.93 3.49
CA LYS A 130 -11.88 -12.65 2.22
C LYS A 130 -13.08 -12.36 1.34
#